data_AF-A0A955ZCW0-F1
#
_entry.id   AF-A0A955ZCW0-F1
#
_cell.length_a   1.000
_cell.length_b   1.000
_cell.length_c   1.000
_cell.angle_alpha   90.00
_cell.angle_beta   90.00
_cell.angle_gamma   90.00
#
_symmetry.space_group_name_H-M   'P 1'
#
loop_
_entity.id
_entity.type
_entity.pdbx_description
1 polymer ?
#
loop_
_entity_poly.entity_id
_entity_poly.type
_entity_poly.pdbx_seq_one_letter_code
_entity_poly.pdbx_strand_id
1 'polypeptide(L)'
;MNFDDIARRTGLVRNGLRFIHEGTQQQFVLAPAGAFVMGMSAAEVKQALREVRYDPDVPFWRDAHARWYAAAQPLHVVTIQPFLVGRSPLLGAAAERAGVDWSTHETAEHRGKTAAAAMSAEAAMVALAHYGWTLPSEAQWEYVARAGGSETWAGGAGFRDAIETQIFDPRFTESPTQSNGWGVWGLGLGEWITDAWHHDYHGAPDDGSTWREKPGPPTTYRGGGVLHAPWQSSDEAMSCHAARRGGPGAWRGMFVARPIVMLPWLEIEIARPDVPLSVPFDEAVAALESELRAERTRKQQANEATHARMARLRTELPGSIQEGIVRSVGRDGTYIVRLPEVNGILRLAAGAAPLEPGDEVTVRITGTGGVPEVELVSRPEGE
;
A
#
# COMPACT_ATOMS: atom_id res chain seq x y z
N MET A 1 -21.46 -4.16 30.88
CA MET A 1 -21.16 -5.48 30.29
C MET A 1 -20.06 -6.14 31.11
N ASN A 2 -20.20 -7.40 31.51
CA ASN A 2 -19.10 -8.14 32.16
C ASN A 2 -18.48 -9.13 31.17
N PHE A 3 -17.14 -9.15 31.13
CA PHE A 3 -16.32 -9.98 30.22
C PHE A 3 -16.61 -11.47 30.35
N ASP A 4 -17.07 -11.89 31.52
CA ASP A 4 -17.45 -13.27 31.82
C ASP A 4 -18.54 -13.80 30.87
N ASP A 5 -19.41 -12.93 30.35
CA ASP A 5 -20.46 -13.33 29.39
C ASP A 5 -19.90 -13.59 27.99
N ILE A 6 -18.94 -12.79 27.53
CA ILE A 6 -18.26 -13.02 26.24
C ILE A 6 -17.47 -14.33 26.32
N ALA A 7 -16.68 -14.50 27.39
CA ALA A 7 -15.86 -15.69 27.58
C ALA A 7 -16.70 -16.97 27.62
N ARG A 8 -17.80 -16.97 28.38
CA ARG A 8 -18.70 -18.13 28.49
C ARG A 8 -19.35 -18.51 27.17
N ARG A 9 -19.71 -17.53 26.33
CA ARG A 9 -20.44 -17.76 25.07
C ARG A 9 -19.54 -18.09 23.89
N THR A 10 -18.27 -17.69 23.93
CA THR A 10 -17.35 -17.78 22.77
C THR A 10 -16.13 -18.66 23.01
N GLY A 11 -15.85 -19.02 24.26
CA GLY A 11 -14.60 -19.70 24.64
C GLY A 11 -13.36 -18.81 24.54
N LEU A 12 -13.54 -17.48 24.41
CA LEU A 12 -12.44 -16.52 24.32
C LEU A 12 -12.08 -15.95 25.69
N VAL A 13 -10.80 -15.96 26.02
CA VAL A 13 -10.28 -15.38 27.27
C VAL A 13 -9.75 -13.98 27.02
N ARG A 14 -10.14 -13.02 27.86
CA ARG A 14 -9.64 -11.64 27.75
C ARG A 14 -8.20 -11.55 28.26
N ASN A 15 -7.34 -10.93 27.46
CA ASN A 15 -5.99 -10.53 27.84
C ASN A 15 -5.75 -9.06 27.47
N GLY A 16 -5.93 -8.16 28.44
CA GLY A 16 -5.88 -6.71 28.21
C GLY A 16 -6.99 -6.23 27.26
N LEU A 17 -6.59 -5.63 26.12
CA LEU A 17 -7.51 -5.19 25.05
C LEU A 17 -7.84 -6.29 24.03
N ARG A 18 -7.33 -7.50 24.24
CA ARG A 18 -7.43 -8.62 23.28
C ARG A 18 -8.29 -9.75 23.86
N PHE A 19 -8.81 -10.57 22.96
CA PHE A 19 -9.48 -11.83 23.27
C PHE A 19 -8.70 -12.97 22.60
N ILE A 20 -8.42 -14.06 23.32
CA ILE A 20 -7.59 -15.16 22.85
C ILE A 20 -8.40 -16.44 22.90
N HIS A 21 -8.43 -17.18 21.79
CA HIS A 21 -9.02 -18.51 21.75
C HIS A 21 -7.98 -19.55 22.21
N GLU A 22 -8.17 -20.12 23.39
CA GLU A 22 -7.17 -21.00 24.05
C GLU A 22 -6.75 -22.18 23.16
N GLY A 23 -7.69 -22.82 22.48
CA GLY A 23 -7.42 -24.00 21.64
C GLY A 23 -6.61 -23.72 20.38
N THR A 24 -6.58 -22.46 19.91
CA THR A 24 -5.91 -22.10 18.65
C THR A 24 -4.85 -21.03 18.78
N GLN A 25 -4.83 -20.30 19.90
CA GLN A 25 -4.08 -19.07 20.11
C GLN A 25 -4.44 -17.92 19.16
N GLN A 26 -5.53 -18.05 18.37
CA GLN A 26 -6.07 -16.98 17.55
C GLN A 26 -6.46 -15.80 18.45
N GLN A 27 -5.93 -14.62 18.12
CA GLN A 27 -6.24 -13.37 18.82
C GLN A 27 -7.34 -12.61 18.08
N PHE A 28 -8.19 -11.94 18.85
CA PHE A 28 -9.27 -11.09 18.38
C PHE A 28 -9.21 -9.73 19.09
N VAL A 29 -9.70 -8.71 18.40
CA VAL A 29 -9.94 -7.37 18.94
C VAL A 29 -11.42 -7.02 18.76
N LEU A 30 -11.93 -6.09 19.58
CA LEU A 30 -13.30 -5.60 19.44
C LEU A 30 -13.36 -4.60 18.29
N ALA A 31 -14.18 -4.87 17.28
CA ALA A 31 -14.66 -3.88 16.35
C ALA A 31 -15.89 -3.20 16.99
N PRO A 32 -15.81 -1.91 17.35
CA PRO A 32 -16.90 -1.22 18.03
C PRO A 32 -18.09 -1.00 17.08
N ALA A 33 -19.29 -0.83 17.66
CA ALA A 33 -20.45 -0.41 16.89
C ALA A 33 -20.22 0.98 16.28
N GLY A 34 -20.69 1.21 15.07
CA GLY A 34 -20.55 2.49 14.40
C GLY A 34 -21.17 2.51 13.01
N ALA A 35 -21.16 3.68 12.38
CA ALA A 35 -21.57 3.85 11.00
C ALA A 35 -20.45 4.50 10.19
N PHE A 36 -20.33 4.11 8.94
CA PHE A 36 -19.34 4.69 8.02
C PHE A 36 -19.94 4.77 6.61
N VAL A 37 -19.34 5.63 5.78
CA VAL A 37 -19.66 5.69 4.35
C VAL A 37 -18.83 4.62 3.64
N MET A 38 -19.51 3.62 3.10
CA MET A 38 -18.92 2.54 2.33
C MET A 38 -18.79 2.93 0.85
N GLY A 39 -17.68 2.52 0.24
CA GLY A 39 -17.34 2.84 -1.15
C GLY A 39 -16.19 3.85 -1.26
N MET A 40 -16.02 4.44 -2.44
CA MET A 40 -14.88 5.34 -2.74
C MET A 40 -15.36 6.73 -3.14
N SER A 41 -15.01 7.75 -2.36
CA SER A 41 -15.41 9.13 -2.68
C SER A 41 -14.52 9.77 -3.74
N ALA A 42 -14.99 10.87 -4.35
CA ALA A 42 -14.19 11.67 -5.28
C ALA A 42 -12.91 12.23 -4.63
N ALA A 43 -12.95 12.55 -3.33
CA ALA A 43 -11.77 12.98 -2.60
C ALA A 43 -10.75 11.83 -2.44
N GLU A 44 -11.23 10.65 -2.04
CA GLU A 44 -10.41 9.47 -1.84
C GLU A 44 -9.78 8.97 -3.14
N VAL A 45 -10.53 8.91 -4.25
CA VAL A 45 -9.95 8.46 -5.53
C VAL A 45 -8.83 9.39 -6.00
N LYS A 46 -8.99 10.72 -5.83
CA LYS A 46 -7.91 11.66 -6.16
C LYS A 46 -6.68 11.46 -5.28
N GLN A 47 -6.87 11.22 -3.98
CA GLN A 47 -5.76 10.94 -3.06
C GLN A 47 -5.07 9.63 -3.46
N ALA A 48 -5.84 8.57 -3.74
CA ALA A 48 -5.32 7.27 -4.07
C ALA A 48 -4.55 7.29 -5.40
N LEU A 49 -5.05 7.97 -6.43
CA LEU A 49 -4.37 8.12 -7.71
C LEU A 49 -3.02 8.84 -7.59
N ARG A 50 -2.91 9.86 -6.72
CA ARG A 50 -1.62 10.50 -6.41
C ARG A 50 -0.66 9.53 -5.72
N GLU A 51 -1.14 8.80 -4.72
CA GLU A 51 -0.34 7.83 -3.95
C GLU A 51 0.23 6.71 -4.82
N VAL A 52 -0.51 6.31 -5.86
CA VAL A 52 -0.06 5.27 -6.80
C VAL A 52 0.64 5.80 -8.04
N ARG A 53 0.98 7.09 -8.08
CA ARG A 53 1.68 7.76 -9.21
C ARG A 53 0.99 7.50 -10.56
N TYR A 54 -0.33 7.61 -10.56
CA TYR A 54 -1.18 7.45 -11.74
C TYR A 54 -0.73 8.34 -12.92
N ASP A 55 -0.68 7.76 -14.12
CA ASP A 55 -0.51 8.50 -15.38
C ASP A 55 -1.84 8.49 -16.17
N PRO A 56 -2.50 9.65 -16.35
CA PRO A 56 -3.77 9.75 -17.05
C PRO A 56 -3.68 9.55 -18.57
N ASP A 57 -2.48 9.52 -19.13
CA ASP A 57 -2.27 9.31 -20.57
C ASP A 57 -2.00 7.82 -20.89
N VAL A 58 -2.04 6.92 -19.90
CA VAL A 58 -1.98 5.47 -20.08
C VAL A 58 -3.40 4.90 -20.05
N PRO A 59 -4.03 4.60 -21.20
CA PRO A 59 -5.45 4.24 -21.26
C PRO A 59 -5.80 3.01 -20.43
N PHE A 60 -4.92 2.01 -20.43
CA PHE A 60 -5.08 0.79 -19.65
C PHE A 60 -5.28 1.06 -18.15
N TRP A 61 -4.44 1.93 -17.56
CA TRP A 61 -4.54 2.29 -16.14
C TRP A 61 -5.78 3.13 -15.87
N ARG A 62 -6.06 4.11 -16.72
CA ARG A 62 -7.24 4.95 -16.60
C ARG A 62 -8.53 4.12 -16.59
N ASP A 63 -8.67 3.20 -17.55
CA ASP A 63 -9.83 2.32 -17.65
C ASP A 63 -9.94 1.37 -16.44
N ALA A 64 -8.81 0.87 -15.93
CA ALA A 64 -8.79 0.03 -14.73
C ALA A 64 -9.29 0.80 -13.49
N HIS A 65 -8.77 2.00 -13.25
CA HIS A 65 -9.20 2.84 -12.13
C HIS A 65 -10.66 3.28 -12.25
N ALA A 66 -11.14 3.60 -13.46
CA ALA A 66 -12.54 3.91 -13.70
C ALA A 66 -13.46 2.74 -13.31
N ARG A 67 -13.12 1.51 -13.72
CA ARG A 67 -13.88 0.30 -13.35
C ARG A 67 -13.87 0.04 -11.85
N TRP A 68 -12.71 0.19 -11.19
CA TRP A 68 -12.60 -0.02 -9.74
C TRP A 68 -13.38 1.02 -8.95
N TYR A 69 -13.31 2.29 -9.37
CA TYR A 69 -14.08 3.37 -8.76
C TYR A 69 -15.58 3.12 -8.93
N ALA A 70 -16.03 2.75 -10.14
CA ALA A 70 -17.44 2.44 -10.41
C ALA A 70 -17.96 1.26 -9.58
N ALA A 71 -17.13 0.22 -9.39
CA ALA A 71 -17.50 -0.93 -8.57
C ALA A 71 -17.66 -0.61 -7.07
N ALA A 72 -17.14 0.54 -6.63
CA ALA A 72 -17.27 1.08 -5.29
C ALA A 72 -18.31 2.21 -5.18
N GLN A 73 -19.21 2.34 -6.17
CA GLN A 73 -20.35 3.25 -6.16
C GLN A 73 -21.68 2.49 -6.05
N PRO A 74 -22.79 3.15 -5.68
CA PRO A 74 -22.82 4.45 -5.03
C PRO A 74 -22.24 4.38 -3.61
N LEU A 75 -21.80 5.53 -3.12
CA LEU A 75 -21.53 5.72 -1.71
C LEU A 75 -22.83 5.50 -0.94
N HIS A 76 -22.75 4.79 0.18
CA HIS A 76 -23.89 4.54 1.04
C HIS A 76 -23.42 4.40 2.49
N VAL A 77 -24.28 4.75 3.45
CA VAL A 77 -23.96 4.56 4.87
C VAL A 77 -24.28 3.13 5.27
N VAL A 78 -23.34 2.48 5.94
CA VAL A 78 -23.58 1.18 6.58
C VAL A 78 -23.45 1.31 8.08
N THR A 79 -24.42 0.78 8.83
CA THR A 79 -24.33 0.62 10.28
C THR A 79 -23.77 -0.76 10.61
N ILE A 80 -22.76 -0.82 11.48
CA ILE A 80 -22.10 -2.05 11.89
C ILE A 80 -22.31 -2.25 13.39
N GLN A 81 -23.01 -3.34 13.74
CA GLN A 81 -23.11 -3.80 15.13
C GLN A 81 -21.75 -4.33 15.62
N PRO A 82 -21.47 -4.33 16.94
CA PRO A 82 -20.17 -4.71 17.45
C PRO A 82 -19.90 -6.20 17.27
N PHE A 83 -18.65 -6.54 16.97
CA PHE A 83 -18.20 -7.93 16.81
C PHE A 83 -16.73 -8.06 17.17
N LEU A 84 -16.29 -9.29 17.41
CA LEU A 84 -14.86 -9.57 17.56
C LEU A 84 -14.28 -9.94 16.20
N VAL A 85 -13.19 -9.29 15.82
CA VAL A 85 -12.47 -9.55 14.58
C VAL A 85 -11.10 -10.13 14.87
N GLY A 86 -10.73 -11.17 14.14
CA GLY A 86 -9.41 -11.76 14.21
C GLY A 86 -8.35 -10.69 13.98
N ARG A 87 -7.38 -10.58 14.89
CA ARG A 87 -6.26 -9.65 14.76
C ARG A 87 -5.39 -10.00 13.55
N SER A 88 -5.28 -11.28 13.23
CA SER A 88 -4.73 -11.82 12.00
C SER A 88 -5.80 -12.61 11.23
N PRO A 89 -5.54 -12.98 9.96
CA PRO A 89 -6.20 -14.12 9.34
C PRO A 89 -6.00 -15.40 10.16
N LEU A 90 -6.81 -16.42 9.84
CA LEU A 90 -6.78 -17.75 10.44
C LEU A 90 -5.37 -18.32 10.36
N LEU A 91 -4.85 -18.79 11.49
CA LEU A 91 -3.52 -19.41 11.55
C LEU A 91 -3.51 -20.80 10.91
N GLY A 92 -2.41 -21.15 10.25
CA GLY A 92 -2.23 -22.46 9.60
C GLY A 92 -2.45 -23.66 10.53
N ALA A 93 -2.01 -23.58 11.79
CA ALA A 93 -2.23 -24.65 12.76
C ALA A 93 -3.72 -24.86 13.10
N ALA A 94 -4.54 -23.80 13.00
CA ALA A 94 -5.99 -23.91 13.17
C ALA A 94 -6.66 -24.51 11.92
N ALA A 95 -6.21 -24.14 10.72
CA ALA A 95 -6.68 -24.77 9.48
C ALA A 95 -6.35 -26.28 9.45
N GLU A 96 -5.13 -26.68 9.85
CA GLU A 96 -4.70 -28.08 9.92
C GLU A 96 -5.54 -28.89 10.91
N ARG A 97 -5.82 -28.36 12.10
CA ARG A 97 -6.71 -29.00 13.08
C ARG A 97 -8.16 -29.11 12.60
N ALA A 98 -8.62 -28.17 11.77
CA ALA A 98 -9.93 -28.23 11.14
C ALA A 98 -9.98 -29.23 9.95
N GLY A 99 -8.85 -29.87 9.60
CA GLY A 99 -8.78 -30.86 8.53
C GLY A 99 -8.88 -30.27 7.12
N VAL A 100 -8.50 -29.01 6.95
CA VAL A 100 -8.58 -28.29 5.68
C VAL A 100 -7.18 -28.09 5.09
N ASP A 101 -7.04 -28.37 3.79
CA ASP A 101 -5.81 -28.10 3.07
C ASP A 101 -5.55 -26.60 2.98
N TRP A 102 -4.31 -26.22 3.29
CA TRP A 102 -3.82 -24.85 3.17
C TRP A 102 -2.37 -24.88 2.68
N SER A 103 -1.95 -23.81 2.03
CA SER A 103 -0.58 -23.67 1.54
C SER A 103 0.21 -22.72 2.41
N THR A 104 1.52 -22.93 2.46
CA THR A 104 2.43 -22.04 3.17
C THR A 104 3.70 -21.82 2.36
N HIS A 105 4.23 -20.60 2.40
CA HIS A 105 5.60 -20.30 2.00
C HIS A 105 6.55 -20.36 3.21
N GLU A 106 6.07 -20.84 4.37
CA GLU A 106 6.86 -20.96 5.59
C GLU A 106 8.01 -21.97 5.44
N THR A 107 9.12 -21.68 6.13
CA THR A 107 10.10 -22.70 6.48
C THR A 107 9.50 -23.68 7.50
N ALA A 108 10.05 -24.90 7.60
CA ALA A 108 9.54 -25.94 8.51
C ALA A 108 9.45 -25.48 9.99
N GLU A 109 10.28 -24.53 10.41
CA GLU A 109 10.31 -23.94 11.76
C GLU A 109 9.08 -23.07 12.08
N HIS A 110 8.46 -22.49 11.05
CA HIS A 110 7.35 -21.56 11.19
C HIS A 110 5.98 -22.19 10.92
N ARG A 111 5.93 -23.45 10.48
CA ARG A 111 4.70 -24.15 10.09
C ARG A 111 3.58 -23.97 11.13
N GLY A 112 2.51 -23.31 10.70
CA GLY A 112 1.29 -23.15 11.49
C GLY A 112 1.25 -21.94 12.42
N LYS A 113 2.28 -21.08 12.39
CA LYS A 113 2.33 -19.81 13.14
C LYS A 113 1.97 -18.58 12.29
N THR A 114 1.85 -18.73 10.97
CA THR A 114 1.41 -17.66 10.05
C THR A 114 0.00 -17.93 9.52
N ALA A 115 -0.49 -17.03 8.67
CA ALA A 115 -1.80 -17.15 8.05
C ALA A 115 -1.90 -18.40 7.16
N ALA A 116 -3.03 -19.11 7.25
CA ALA A 116 -3.40 -20.16 6.33
C ALA A 116 -3.65 -19.53 4.95
N ALA A 117 -2.70 -19.70 4.03
CA ALA A 117 -2.73 -19.05 2.72
C ALA A 117 -3.29 -19.94 1.63
N ALA A 118 -3.80 -19.27 0.59
CA ALA A 118 -4.35 -19.87 -0.61
C ALA A 118 -5.47 -20.90 -0.31
N MET A 119 -6.44 -20.52 0.52
CA MET A 119 -7.61 -21.36 0.79
C MET A 119 -8.69 -21.12 -0.28
N SER A 120 -9.39 -22.17 -0.69
CA SER A 120 -10.65 -21.98 -1.42
C SER A 120 -11.70 -21.33 -0.50
N ALA A 121 -12.72 -20.74 -1.10
CA ALA A 121 -13.85 -20.15 -0.40
C ALA A 121 -14.54 -21.15 0.55
N GLU A 122 -14.76 -22.38 0.08
CA GLU A 122 -15.36 -23.49 0.83
C GLU A 122 -14.47 -23.92 1.99
N ALA A 123 -13.18 -24.12 1.71
CA ALA A 123 -12.17 -24.48 2.71
C ALA A 123 -12.11 -23.46 3.85
N ALA A 124 -12.11 -22.17 3.51
CA ALA A 124 -12.14 -21.07 4.47
C ALA A 124 -13.40 -21.14 5.36
N MET A 125 -14.58 -21.31 4.78
CA MET A 125 -15.83 -21.44 5.53
C MET A 125 -15.83 -22.66 6.46
N VAL A 126 -15.40 -23.83 5.97
CA VAL A 126 -15.33 -25.06 6.76
C VAL A 126 -14.39 -24.90 7.95
N ALA A 127 -13.19 -24.34 7.72
CA ALA A 127 -12.19 -24.14 8.76
C ALA A 127 -12.68 -23.19 9.86
N LEU A 128 -13.37 -22.10 9.50
CA LEU A 128 -13.92 -21.15 10.47
C LEU A 128 -15.12 -21.74 11.23
N ALA A 129 -16.01 -22.44 10.53
CA ALA A 129 -17.18 -23.07 11.13
C ALA A 129 -16.81 -24.16 12.16
N HIS A 130 -15.68 -24.85 11.97
CA HIS A 130 -15.13 -25.81 12.93
C HIS A 130 -14.92 -25.19 14.33
N TYR A 131 -14.64 -23.89 14.40
CA TYR A 131 -14.44 -23.15 15.64
C TYR A 131 -15.65 -22.28 16.03
N GLY A 132 -16.77 -22.39 15.32
CA GLY A 132 -17.94 -21.53 15.53
C GLY A 132 -17.72 -20.07 15.11
N TRP A 133 -16.77 -19.83 14.21
CA TRP A 133 -16.48 -18.51 13.64
C TRP A 133 -17.04 -18.39 12.23
N THR A 134 -17.09 -17.16 11.72
CA THR A 134 -17.55 -16.87 10.35
C THR A 134 -16.57 -15.94 9.63
N LEU A 135 -16.69 -15.85 8.31
CA LEU A 135 -16.05 -14.79 7.52
C LEU A 135 -16.76 -13.45 7.78
N PRO A 136 -16.09 -12.30 7.64
CA PRO A 136 -16.76 -11.00 7.67
C PRO A 136 -17.63 -10.80 6.43
N SER A 137 -18.69 -10.00 6.57
CA SER A 137 -19.36 -9.40 5.41
C SER A 137 -18.46 -8.38 4.72
N GLU A 138 -18.82 -8.00 3.49
CA GLU A 138 -18.09 -6.98 2.75
C GLU A 138 -17.99 -5.68 3.53
N ALA A 139 -19.11 -5.25 4.11
CA ALA A 139 -19.18 -4.02 4.88
C ALA A 139 -18.40 -4.12 6.20
N GLN A 140 -18.48 -5.25 6.90
CA GLN A 140 -17.67 -5.49 8.10
C GLN A 140 -16.17 -5.45 7.79
N TRP A 141 -15.75 -6.02 6.66
CA TRP A 141 -14.36 -5.99 6.25
C TRP A 141 -13.88 -4.56 5.97
N GLU A 142 -14.64 -3.78 5.18
CA GLU A 142 -14.25 -2.39 4.88
C GLU A 142 -14.24 -1.52 6.14
N TYR A 143 -15.23 -1.67 7.03
CA TYR A 143 -15.28 -0.97 8.30
C TYR A 143 -14.03 -1.24 9.16
N VAL A 144 -13.60 -2.50 9.23
CA VAL A 144 -12.35 -2.88 9.90
C VAL A 144 -11.15 -2.29 9.17
N ALA A 145 -11.06 -2.44 7.85
CA ALA A 145 -9.92 -1.94 7.07
C ALA A 145 -9.75 -0.41 7.20
N ARG A 146 -10.86 0.32 7.34
CA ARG A 146 -10.89 1.77 7.57
C ARG A 146 -10.72 2.19 9.04
N ALA A 147 -10.54 1.23 9.96
CA ALA A 147 -10.50 1.49 11.40
C ALA A 147 -11.69 2.35 11.88
N GLY A 148 -12.88 2.07 11.37
CA GLY A 148 -14.11 2.81 11.70
C GLY A 148 -14.33 4.07 10.86
N GLY A 149 -13.60 4.24 9.77
CA GLY A 149 -13.71 5.39 8.86
C GLY A 149 -12.56 6.40 8.98
N SER A 150 -11.61 6.19 9.90
CA SER A 150 -10.44 7.07 10.06
C SER A 150 -9.31 6.82 9.06
N GLU A 151 -9.36 5.71 8.31
CA GLU A 151 -8.34 5.31 7.35
C GLU A 151 -8.94 4.96 5.98
N THR A 152 -8.11 5.05 4.94
CA THR A 152 -8.49 4.76 3.55
C THR A 152 -7.78 3.53 2.96
N TRP A 153 -6.72 3.06 3.61
CA TRP A 153 -5.86 1.97 3.13
C TRP A 153 -5.87 0.79 4.11
N ALA A 154 -5.88 -0.42 3.57
CA ALA A 154 -5.74 -1.65 4.34
C ALA A 154 -4.32 -1.75 4.94
N GLY A 155 -4.20 -1.43 6.24
CA GLY A 155 -2.90 -1.28 6.93
C GLY A 155 -2.52 0.17 7.24
N GLY A 156 -3.47 1.11 7.09
CA GLY A 156 -3.29 2.51 7.44
C GLY A 156 -2.28 3.23 6.55
N ALA A 157 -1.70 4.33 7.06
CA ALA A 157 -0.74 5.14 6.31
C ALA A 157 0.54 4.37 5.91
N GLY A 158 0.88 3.30 6.63
CA GLY A 158 2.03 2.43 6.38
C GLY A 158 1.74 1.21 5.52
N PHE A 159 0.64 1.19 4.74
CA PHE A 159 0.17 -0.02 4.06
C PHE A 159 1.22 -0.68 3.14
N ARG A 160 2.08 0.09 2.47
CA ARG A 160 3.16 -0.44 1.61
C ARG A 160 4.15 -1.25 2.42
N ASP A 161 4.69 -0.66 3.48
CA ASP A 161 5.61 -1.32 4.41
C ASP A 161 4.94 -2.51 5.08
N ALA A 162 3.67 -2.41 5.45
CA ALA A 162 2.90 -3.49 6.05
C ALA A 162 2.85 -4.72 5.12
N ILE A 163 2.61 -4.52 3.83
CA ILE A 163 2.52 -5.59 2.84
C ILE A 163 3.90 -6.15 2.52
N GLU A 164 4.88 -5.28 2.26
CA GLU A 164 6.27 -5.71 2.03
C GLU A 164 6.78 -6.55 3.20
N THR A 165 6.56 -6.09 4.43
CA THR A 165 6.94 -6.86 5.61
C THR A 165 6.20 -8.20 5.67
N GLN A 166 4.91 -8.26 5.36
CA GLN A 166 4.16 -9.53 5.35
C GLN A 166 4.63 -10.53 4.28
N ILE A 167 5.21 -10.06 3.18
CA ILE A 167 5.79 -10.91 2.14
C ILE A 167 7.10 -11.55 2.63
N PHE A 168 7.97 -10.76 3.25
CA PHE A 168 9.29 -11.22 3.69
C PHE A 168 9.27 -11.89 5.06
N ASP A 169 8.35 -11.46 5.93
CA ASP A 169 8.09 -12.03 7.23
C ASP A 169 6.57 -12.27 7.39
N PRO A 170 6.08 -13.48 7.04
CA PRO A 170 4.67 -13.82 7.18
C PRO A 170 4.22 -13.91 8.65
N ARG A 171 5.13 -13.71 9.62
CA ARG A 171 4.78 -13.64 11.04
C ARG A 171 4.20 -12.27 11.35
N PHE A 172 3.11 -12.28 12.09
CA PHE A 172 2.57 -11.08 12.70
C PHE A 172 3.37 -10.74 13.96
N THR A 173 4.54 -10.12 13.76
CA THR A 173 5.31 -9.53 14.86
C THR A 173 4.54 -8.34 15.41
N GLU A 174 4.65 -8.01 16.70
CA GLU A 174 3.86 -6.91 17.29
C GLU A 174 4.24 -5.50 16.81
N SER A 175 4.78 -5.36 15.59
CA SER A 175 5.11 -4.09 14.98
C SER A 175 3.85 -3.28 14.67
N PRO A 176 3.75 -2.03 15.17
CA PRO A 176 2.67 -1.12 14.80
C PRO A 176 2.60 -0.83 13.30
N THR A 177 3.72 -0.98 12.57
CA THR A 177 3.79 -0.71 11.12
C THR A 177 3.09 -1.76 10.26
N GLN A 178 2.65 -2.87 10.85
CA GLN A 178 2.01 -3.98 10.12
C GLN A 178 0.48 -4.00 10.26
N SER A 179 -0.11 -3.09 11.06
CA SER A 179 -1.55 -3.03 11.34
C SER A 179 -2.19 -1.71 10.94
N ASN A 180 -3.51 -1.73 10.75
CA ASN A 180 -4.33 -0.53 10.78
C ASN A 180 -4.39 0.08 12.20
N GLY A 181 -5.09 1.21 12.35
CA GLY A 181 -5.29 1.90 13.63
C GLY A 181 -5.98 1.10 14.74
N TRP A 182 -6.58 -0.07 14.43
CA TRP A 182 -7.16 -0.99 15.41
C TRP A 182 -6.25 -2.16 15.79
N GLY A 183 -5.02 -2.18 15.26
CA GLY A 183 -4.07 -3.27 15.53
C GLY A 183 -4.39 -4.56 14.77
N VAL A 184 -5.19 -4.48 13.69
CA VAL A 184 -5.54 -5.60 12.81
C VAL A 184 -4.50 -5.72 11.69
N TRP A 185 -3.91 -6.89 11.57
CA TRP A 185 -2.84 -7.24 10.63
C TRP A 185 -3.33 -8.05 9.45
N GLY A 186 -2.59 -8.06 8.34
CA GLY A 186 -2.83 -8.97 7.22
C GLY A 186 -3.92 -8.54 6.24
N LEU A 187 -4.48 -7.33 6.39
CA LEU A 187 -5.56 -6.83 5.52
C LEU A 187 -5.13 -6.68 4.04
N GLY A 188 -3.83 -6.65 3.77
CA GLY A 188 -3.27 -6.65 2.41
C GLY A 188 -3.17 -8.02 1.75
N LEU A 189 -3.43 -9.13 2.47
CA LEU A 189 -3.19 -10.50 1.98
C LEU A 189 -4.24 -11.01 1.00
N GLY A 190 -5.38 -10.32 0.87
CA GLY A 190 -6.51 -10.79 0.08
C GLY A 190 -7.33 -11.79 0.88
N GLU A 191 -8.55 -11.41 1.23
CA GLU A 191 -9.40 -12.18 2.16
C GLU A 191 -10.75 -12.50 1.53
N TRP A 192 -11.17 -13.75 1.69
CA TRP A 192 -12.56 -14.10 1.44
C TRP A 192 -13.49 -13.32 2.37
N ILE A 193 -14.61 -12.87 1.83
CA ILE A 193 -15.70 -12.27 2.57
C ILE A 193 -16.99 -13.04 2.28
N THR A 194 -18.01 -13.00 3.11
CA THR A 194 -19.22 -13.84 2.94
C THR A 194 -20.05 -13.55 1.68
N ASP A 195 -19.85 -12.38 1.08
CA ASP A 195 -20.74 -11.77 0.10
C ASP A 195 -20.55 -12.38 -1.29
N ALA A 196 -21.63 -12.34 -2.07
CA ALA A 196 -21.57 -12.62 -3.49
C ALA A 196 -21.06 -11.37 -4.24
N TRP A 197 -20.40 -11.58 -5.37
CA TRP A 197 -19.95 -10.49 -6.22
C TRP A 197 -21.12 -9.78 -6.89
N HIS A 198 -21.11 -8.46 -6.73
CA HIS A 198 -21.98 -7.52 -7.43
C HIS A 198 -21.11 -6.49 -8.12
N HIS A 199 -21.53 -6.01 -9.29
CA HIS A 199 -20.72 -5.10 -10.10
C HIS A 199 -20.54 -3.72 -9.47
N ASP A 200 -21.46 -3.32 -8.58
CA ASP A 200 -21.48 -2.07 -7.83
C ASP A 200 -22.27 -2.27 -6.51
N TYR A 201 -22.61 -1.18 -5.82
CA TYR A 201 -23.36 -1.14 -4.56
C TYR A 201 -24.84 -0.77 -4.71
N HIS A 202 -25.41 -0.80 -5.92
CA HIS A 202 -26.84 -0.56 -6.07
C HIS A 202 -27.65 -1.69 -5.41
N GLY A 203 -28.39 -1.34 -4.34
CA GLY A 203 -29.15 -2.31 -3.54
C GLY A 203 -28.31 -3.06 -2.50
N ALA A 204 -27.10 -2.59 -2.19
CA ALA A 204 -26.28 -3.15 -1.12
C ALA A 204 -26.97 -3.00 0.25
N PRO A 205 -26.83 -3.99 1.17
CA PRO A 205 -27.31 -3.87 2.54
C PRO A 205 -26.65 -2.72 3.29
N ASP A 206 -27.41 -2.10 4.19
CA ASP A 206 -26.98 -0.91 4.93
C ASP A 206 -26.84 -1.16 6.44
N ASP A 207 -26.93 -2.43 6.85
CA ASP A 207 -26.93 -2.93 8.23
C ASP A 207 -25.73 -3.85 8.56
N GLY A 208 -24.78 -3.94 7.63
CA GLY A 208 -23.59 -4.79 7.79
C GLY A 208 -23.82 -6.28 7.51
N SER A 209 -25.03 -6.67 7.12
CA SER A 209 -25.34 -8.05 6.75
C SER A 209 -24.66 -8.46 5.44
N THR A 210 -24.55 -9.76 5.22
CA THR A 210 -23.99 -10.33 3.99
C THR A 210 -24.88 -10.05 2.79
N TRP A 211 -24.30 -9.52 1.71
CA TRP A 211 -25.00 -9.34 0.44
C TRP A 211 -24.97 -10.62 -0.40
N ARG A 212 -26.05 -11.42 -0.32
CA ARG A 212 -26.20 -12.64 -1.14
C ARG A 212 -27.67 -13.01 -1.37
N GLU A 213 -27.98 -13.46 -2.58
CA GLU A 213 -29.33 -13.97 -2.91
C GLU A 213 -29.53 -15.43 -2.50
N LYS A 214 -28.47 -16.25 -2.58
CA LYS A 214 -28.53 -17.71 -2.34
C LYS A 214 -27.35 -18.19 -1.48
N PRO A 215 -27.52 -19.26 -0.69
CA PRO A 215 -26.43 -19.95 -0.02
C PRO A 215 -25.41 -20.53 -1.02
N GLY A 216 -24.15 -20.68 -0.58
CA GLY A 216 -23.03 -21.06 -1.44
C GLY A 216 -21.70 -20.46 -0.99
N PRO A 217 -20.59 -20.83 -1.64
CA PRO A 217 -19.29 -20.24 -1.36
C PRO A 217 -19.27 -18.76 -1.74
N PRO A 218 -18.49 -17.93 -1.03
CA PRO A 218 -18.29 -16.55 -1.41
C PRO A 218 -17.59 -16.41 -2.76
N THR A 219 -17.91 -15.32 -3.45
CA THR A 219 -17.30 -14.99 -4.75
C THR A 219 -16.61 -13.63 -4.75
N THR A 220 -16.72 -12.89 -3.66
CA THR A 220 -16.02 -11.62 -3.44
C THR A 220 -14.85 -11.82 -2.48
N TYR A 221 -13.80 -11.04 -2.71
CA TYR A 221 -12.69 -10.89 -1.79
C TYR A 221 -12.32 -9.40 -1.64
N ARG A 222 -11.64 -9.09 -0.55
CA ARG A 222 -11.15 -7.73 -0.26
C ARG A 222 -9.66 -7.72 0.06
N GLY A 223 -9.03 -6.57 -0.13
CA GLY A 223 -7.58 -6.45 -0.11
C GLY A 223 -6.93 -7.15 -1.32
N GLY A 224 -5.70 -7.62 -1.14
CA GLY A 224 -4.97 -8.40 -2.15
C GLY A 224 -3.72 -7.73 -2.71
N GLY A 225 -3.14 -6.76 -2.01
CA GLY A 225 -1.83 -6.20 -2.34
C GLY A 225 -0.73 -7.25 -2.52
N VAL A 226 -0.74 -8.28 -1.69
CA VAL A 226 0.25 -9.37 -1.77
C VAL A 226 0.21 -10.13 -3.11
N LEU A 227 -0.94 -10.13 -3.81
CA LEU A 227 -1.12 -10.85 -5.08
C LEU A 227 -0.28 -10.22 -6.20
N HIS A 228 0.14 -8.97 -6.01
CA HIS A 228 0.93 -8.20 -6.95
C HIS A 228 2.39 -8.10 -6.55
N ALA A 229 2.82 -8.85 -5.53
CA ALA A 229 4.16 -8.79 -5.00
C ALA A 229 5.16 -9.68 -5.77
N PRO A 230 6.42 -9.24 -5.96
CA PRO A 230 6.90 -7.87 -5.74
C PRO A 230 6.22 -6.91 -6.71
N TRP A 231 5.87 -5.71 -6.23
CA TRP A 231 5.17 -4.69 -7.01
C TRP A 231 5.88 -4.45 -8.34
N GLN A 232 5.20 -4.70 -9.45
CA GLN A 232 5.70 -4.41 -10.80
C GLN A 232 5.44 -2.96 -11.18
N SER A 233 4.39 -2.36 -10.62
CA SER A 233 4.05 -0.96 -10.82
C SER A 233 3.34 -0.37 -9.61
N SER A 234 3.41 0.95 -9.47
CA SER A 234 2.85 1.63 -8.30
C SER A 234 1.32 1.58 -8.24
N ASP A 235 0.63 1.40 -9.38
CA ASP A 235 -0.84 1.27 -9.48
C ASP A 235 -1.38 -0.01 -8.85
N GLU A 236 -0.58 -1.09 -8.78
CA GLU A 236 -0.97 -2.33 -8.13
C GLU A 236 -1.25 -2.15 -6.63
N ALA A 237 -0.63 -1.14 -6.02
CA ALA A 237 -0.89 -0.74 -4.64
C ALA A 237 -2.36 -0.33 -4.41
N MET A 238 -3.10 0.05 -5.46
CA MET A 238 -4.54 0.33 -5.40
C MET A 238 -5.37 -0.87 -4.89
N SER A 239 -4.88 -2.10 -5.07
CA SER A 239 -5.50 -3.31 -4.52
C SER A 239 -5.56 -3.32 -2.98
N CYS A 240 -4.80 -2.44 -2.33
CA CYS A 240 -4.76 -2.25 -0.88
C CYS A 240 -5.72 -1.16 -0.40
N HIS A 241 -6.36 -0.42 -1.30
CA HIS A 241 -7.32 0.59 -0.89
C HIS A 241 -8.51 -0.08 -0.19
N ALA A 242 -8.97 0.46 0.93
CA ALA A 242 -10.02 -0.17 1.73
C ALA A 242 -11.35 -0.29 0.97
N ALA A 243 -11.61 0.59 -0.01
CA ALA A 243 -12.76 0.52 -0.91
C ALA A 243 -12.58 -0.42 -2.12
N ARG A 244 -11.38 -0.98 -2.33
CA ARG A 244 -11.13 -1.85 -3.49
C ARG A 244 -11.77 -3.21 -3.28
N ARG A 245 -12.52 -3.64 -4.29
CA ARG A 245 -13.25 -4.92 -4.31
C ARG A 245 -12.66 -5.85 -5.38
N GLY A 246 -12.71 -7.14 -5.13
CA GLY A 246 -12.33 -8.16 -6.10
C GLY A 246 -13.40 -9.22 -6.26
N GLY A 247 -13.68 -9.59 -7.51
CA GLY A 247 -14.71 -10.57 -7.86
C GLY A 247 -14.15 -11.87 -8.46
N PRO A 248 -15.04 -12.75 -8.96
CA PRO A 248 -14.66 -14.02 -9.55
C PRO A 248 -13.76 -13.82 -10.79
N GLY A 249 -12.83 -14.76 -10.98
CA GLY A 249 -11.86 -14.73 -12.09
C GLY A 249 -10.58 -13.94 -11.79
N ALA A 250 -10.52 -13.20 -10.68
CA ALA A 250 -9.28 -12.63 -10.19
C ALA A 250 -8.44 -13.70 -9.46
N TRP A 251 -7.14 -13.77 -9.77
CA TRP A 251 -6.10 -14.52 -9.04
C TRP A 251 -6.54 -15.86 -8.42
N ARG A 252 -6.61 -16.92 -9.23
CA ARG A 252 -6.83 -18.35 -8.88
C ARG A 252 -7.95 -18.71 -7.87
N GLY A 253 -8.71 -17.75 -7.33
CA GLY A 253 -9.72 -18.02 -6.30
C GLY A 253 -9.11 -18.66 -5.05
N MET A 254 -7.97 -18.17 -4.57
CA MET A 254 -7.30 -18.70 -3.39
C MET A 254 -6.84 -17.54 -2.50
N PHE A 255 -7.49 -17.37 -1.34
CA PHE A 255 -7.29 -16.23 -0.44
C PHE A 255 -7.18 -16.70 1.01
N VAL A 256 -6.84 -15.81 1.94
CA VAL A 256 -6.86 -16.12 3.38
C VAL A 256 -8.28 -15.96 3.94
N ALA A 257 -8.50 -16.46 5.15
CA ALA A 257 -9.78 -16.34 5.85
C ALA A 257 -9.59 -15.55 7.15
N ARG A 258 -10.38 -14.49 7.38
CA ARG A 258 -10.36 -13.78 8.66
C ARG A 258 -11.53 -14.24 9.54
N PRO A 259 -11.26 -14.72 10.77
CA PRO A 259 -12.33 -15.12 11.67
C PRO A 259 -13.02 -13.91 12.28
N ILE A 260 -14.35 -13.93 12.35
CA ILE A 260 -15.14 -13.02 13.18
C ILE A 260 -16.08 -13.79 14.11
N VAL A 261 -16.45 -13.13 15.21
CA VAL A 261 -17.46 -13.60 16.17
C VAL A 261 -18.47 -12.48 16.40
N MET A 262 -19.69 -12.69 15.93
CA MET A 262 -20.79 -11.74 16.15
C MET A 262 -21.19 -11.69 17.62
N LEU A 263 -21.63 -10.51 18.08
CA LEU A 263 -22.15 -10.29 19.43
C LEU A 263 -23.64 -9.91 19.36
N PRO A 264 -24.53 -10.77 18.85
CA PRO A 264 -25.92 -10.42 18.52
C PRO A 264 -26.79 -10.03 19.73
N TRP A 265 -26.31 -10.26 20.95
CA TRP A 265 -26.97 -9.82 22.18
C TRP A 265 -26.58 -8.39 22.59
N LEU A 266 -25.67 -7.74 21.85
CA LEU A 266 -25.23 -6.38 22.05
C LEU A 266 -25.68 -5.52 20.87
N GLU A 267 -26.97 -5.21 20.82
CA GLU A 267 -27.48 -4.23 19.87
C GLU A 267 -27.30 -2.83 20.43
N ILE A 268 -26.70 -1.97 19.61
CA ILE A 268 -26.44 -0.57 19.93
C ILE A 268 -27.17 0.28 18.89
N GLU A 269 -27.81 1.35 19.34
CA GLU A 269 -28.36 2.37 18.46
C GLU A 269 -27.21 3.18 17.85
N ILE A 270 -27.18 3.26 16.51
CA ILE A 270 -26.07 3.83 15.76
C ILE A 270 -26.55 5.04 14.97
N ALA A 271 -25.97 6.20 15.24
CA ALA A 271 -26.20 7.41 14.45
C ALA A 271 -25.57 7.26 13.06
N ARG A 272 -26.31 7.68 12.02
CA ARG A 272 -25.89 7.59 10.62
C ARG A 272 -25.31 8.93 10.17
N PRO A 273 -24.09 8.98 9.59
CA PRO A 273 -23.55 10.20 9.01
C PRO A 273 -24.22 10.55 7.69
N ASP A 274 -24.00 11.77 7.20
CA ASP A 274 -24.40 12.17 5.86
C ASP A 274 -23.59 11.42 4.79
N VAL A 275 -24.24 11.09 3.68
CA VAL A 275 -23.60 10.44 2.52
C VAL A 275 -23.17 11.53 1.52
N PRO A 276 -21.87 11.64 1.19
CA PRO A 276 -21.42 12.48 0.08
C PRO A 276 -22.03 12.02 -1.25
N LEU A 277 -22.24 12.95 -2.18
CA LEU A 277 -22.73 12.61 -3.51
C LEU A 277 -21.72 11.74 -4.27
N SER A 278 -22.21 10.63 -4.83
CA SER A 278 -21.50 9.90 -5.88
C SER A 278 -21.49 10.70 -7.17
N VAL A 279 -20.30 10.88 -7.75
CA VAL A 279 -20.10 11.51 -9.06
C VAL A 279 -19.39 10.56 -10.01
N PRO A 280 -19.62 10.65 -11.33
CA PRO A 280 -18.89 9.86 -12.32
C PRO A 280 -17.37 10.00 -12.18
N PHE A 281 -16.63 8.96 -12.57
CA PHE A 281 -15.17 8.96 -12.45
C PHE A 281 -14.52 10.14 -13.16
N ASP A 282 -14.96 10.45 -14.38
CA ASP A 282 -14.44 11.54 -15.20
C ASP A 282 -14.55 12.89 -14.50
N GLU A 283 -15.69 13.14 -13.84
CA GLU A 283 -15.91 14.33 -13.04
C GLU A 283 -15.02 14.33 -11.78
N ALA A 284 -14.93 13.18 -11.10
CA ALA A 284 -14.14 13.04 -9.88
C ALA A 284 -12.65 13.38 -10.09
N VAL A 285 -12.09 13.01 -11.25
CA VAL A 285 -10.65 13.12 -11.53
C VAL A 285 -10.27 14.23 -12.51
N ALA A 286 -11.21 14.88 -13.20
CA ALA A 286 -10.92 15.88 -14.24
C ALA A 286 -9.88 16.94 -13.81
N ALA A 287 -10.06 17.53 -12.63
CA ALA A 287 -9.13 18.54 -12.11
C ALA A 287 -7.73 17.95 -11.83
N LEU A 288 -7.66 16.73 -11.29
CA LEU A 288 -6.40 16.03 -11.03
C LEU A 288 -5.68 15.69 -12.33
N GLU A 289 -6.38 15.16 -13.33
CA GLU A 289 -5.73 14.82 -14.61
C GLU A 289 -5.17 16.06 -15.32
N SER A 290 -5.90 17.18 -15.27
CA SER A 290 -5.42 18.45 -15.81
C SER A 290 -4.14 18.92 -15.10
N GLU A 291 -4.07 18.77 -13.77
CA GLU A 291 -2.90 19.09 -12.97
C GLU A 291 -1.69 18.19 -13.34
N LEU A 292 -1.90 16.88 -13.42
CA LEU A 292 -0.86 15.90 -13.74
C LEU A 292 -0.29 16.10 -15.15
N ARG A 293 -1.16 16.34 -16.14
CA ARG A 293 -0.72 16.64 -17.52
C ARG A 293 0.10 17.93 -17.57
N ALA A 294 -0.34 19.00 -16.89
CA ALA A 294 0.41 20.25 -16.83
C ALA A 294 1.78 20.09 -16.15
N GLU A 295 1.85 19.30 -15.07
CA GLU A 295 3.12 18.97 -14.41
C GLU A 295 4.06 18.19 -15.34
N ARG A 296 3.54 17.21 -16.08
CA ARG A 296 4.32 16.44 -17.05
C ARG A 296 4.90 17.32 -18.14
N THR A 297 4.08 18.19 -18.74
CA THR A 297 4.54 19.15 -19.76
C THR A 297 5.65 20.05 -19.22
N ARG A 298 5.51 20.58 -18.00
CA ARG A 298 6.55 21.39 -17.36
C ARG A 298 7.85 20.61 -17.13
N LYS A 299 7.77 19.36 -16.66
CA LYS A 299 8.95 18.49 -16.50
C LYS A 299 9.62 18.18 -17.83
N GLN A 300 8.83 17.91 -18.87
CA GLN A 300 9.35 17.68 -20.22
C GLN A 300 10.09 18.90 -20.75
N GLN A 301 9.50 20.09 -20.67
CA GLN A 301 10.14 21.34 -21.09
C GLN A 301 11.43 21.62 -20.32
N ALA A 302 11.45 21.37 -19.01
CA ALA A 302 12.66 21.52 -18.20
C ALA A 302 13.76 20.52 -18.60
N ASN A 303 13.39 19.27 -18.90
CA ASN A 303 14.32 18.25 -19.39
C ASN A 303 14.87 18.59 -20.78
N GLU A 304 14.02 19.04 -21.70
CA GLU A 304 14.41 19.49 -23.04
C GLU A 304 15.35 20.70 -22.97
N ALA A 305 15.04 21.69 -22.13
CA ALA A 305 15.92 22.85 -21.90
C ALA A 305 17.27 22.42 -21.30
N THR A 306 17.26 21.48 -20.36
CA THR A 306 18.49 20.89 -19.79
C THR A 306 19.30 20.18 -20.88
N HIS A 307 18.66 19.35 -21.70
CA HIS A 307 19.32 18.64 -22.80
C HIS A 307 19.90 19.60 -23.85
N ALA A 308 19.14 20.64 -24.24
CA ALA A 308 19.60 21.66 -25.17
C ALA A 308 20.79 22.44 -24.61
N ARG A 309 20.74 22.84 -23.33
CA ARG A 309 21.86 23.46 -22.62
C ARG A 309 23.09 22.55 -22.61
N MET A 310 22.92 21.27 -22.27
CA MET A 310 24.03 20.31 -22.24
C MET A 310 24.61 20.02 -23.62
N ALA A 311 23.77 20.00 -24.67
CA ALA A 311 24.23 19.85 -26.05
C ALA A 311 25.09 21.04 -26.50
N ARG A 312 24.66 22.27 -26.19
CA ARG A 312 25.43 23.50 -26.45
C ARG A 312 26.79 23.48 -25.74
N LEU A 313 26.81 23.13 -24.45
CA LEU A 313 28.04 23.10 -23.67
C LEU A 313 29.05 22.06 -24.16
N ARG A 314 28.58 20.92 -24.68
CA ARG A 314 29.47 19.91 -25.29
C ARG A 314 30.22 20.43 -26.53
N THR A 315 29.68 21.41 -27.24
CA THR A 315 30.34 22.01 -28.41
C THR A 315 31.19 23.23 -28.05
N GLU A 316 30.78 24.01 -27.05
CA GLU A 316 31.44 25.29 -26.72
C GLU A 316 32.60 25.17 -25.73
N LEU A 317 32.51 24.23 -24.78
CA LEU A 317 33.47 24.14 -23.68
C LEU A 317 34.84 23.50 -24.03
N PRO A 318 34.93 22.45 -24.87
CA PRO A 318 36.23 21.82 -25.15
C PRO A 318 37.26 22.81 -25.70
N GLY A 319 38.45 22.81 -25.10
CA GLY A 319 39.55 23.72 -25.41
C GLY A 319 39.50 25.07 -24.68
N SER A 320 38.38 25.42 -24.03
CA SER A 320 38.29 26.66 -23.26
C SER A 320 39.10 26.57 -21.96
N ILE A 321 39.62 27.72 -21.51
CA ILE A 321 40.33 27.89 -20.25
C ILE A 321 39.42 28.67 -19.31
N GLN A 322 39.16 28.14 -18.11
CA GLN A 322 38.22 28.71 -17.16
C GLN A 322 38.78 28.67 -15.74
N GLU A 323 38.44 29.69 -14.97
CA GLU A 323 38.64 29.71 -13.52
C GLU A 323 37.55 28.89 -12.82
N GLY A 324 37.94 28.21 -11.74
CA GLY A 324 37.05 27.37 -10.96
C GLY A 324 37.53 27.18 -9.53
N ILE A 325 36.72 26.50 -8.73
CA ILE A 325 37.02 26.21 -7.32
C ILE A 325 36.97 24.71 -7.10
N VAL A 326 37.99 24.15 -6.43
CA VAL A 326 38.00 22.75 -6.01
C VAL A 326 36.87 22.54 -5.00
N ARG A 327 35.87 21.74 -5.37
CA ARG A 327 34.68 21.48 -4.56
C ARG A 327 34.86 20.30 -3.62
N SER A 328 35.53 19.25 -4.08
CA SER A 328 35.74 18.02 -3.31
C SER A 328 36.88 17.19 -3.88
N VAL A 329 37.50 16.39 -3.02
CA VAL A 329 38.54 15.41 -3.38
C VAL A 329 38.03 13.99 -3.12
N GLY A 330 38.09 13.14 -4.13
CA GLY A 330 37.74 11.74 -4.07
C GLY A 330 38.82 10.90 -3.36
N ARG A 331 38.44 9.73 -2.83
CA ARG A 331 39.37 8.81 -2.17
C ARG A 331 40.46 8.25 -3.10
N ASP A 332 40.21 8.31 -4.40
CA ASP A 332 41.11 7.92 -5.50
C ASP A 332 42.04 9.06 -5.96
N GLY A 333 41.97 10.23 -5.30
CA GLY A 333 42.76 11.41 -5.69
C GLY A 333 42.17 12.19 -6.87
N THR A 334 40.92 11.94 -7.25
CA THR A 334 40.19 12.71 -8.28
C THR A 334 39.60 13.98 -7.67
N TYR A 335 39.80 15.13 -8.31
CA TYR A 335 39.27 16.43 -7.88
C TYR A 335 38.02 16.80 -8.68
N ILE A 336 36.98 17.29 -8.00
CA ILE A 336 35.83 17.91 -8.66
C ILE A 336 35.99 19.42 -8.59
N VAL A 337 36.14 20.06 -9.74
CA VAL A 337 36.28 21.52 -9.86
C VAL A 337 34.95 22.11 -10.28
N ARG A 338 34.41 23.08 -9.52
CA ARG A 338 33.21 23.82 -9.90
C ARG A 338 33.61 24.94 -10.88
N LEU A 339 33.12 24.87 -12.10
CA LEU A 339 33.29 25.89 -13.15
C LEU A 339 31.99 26.69 -13.31
N PRO A 340 31.99 27.82 -14.05
CA PRO A 340 30.81 28.68 -14.22
C PRO A 340 29.56 27.94 -14.70
N GLU A 341 29.71 27.00 -15.65
CA GLU A 341 28.57 26.31 -16.26
C GLU A 341 28.48 24.81 -15.94
N VAL A 342 29.59 24.16 -15.59
CA VAL A 342 29.67 22.71 -15.34
C VAL A 342 30.59 22.41 -14.15
N ASN A 343 30.59 21.17 -13.67
CA ASN A 343 31.71 20.69 -12.84
C ASN A 343 32.72 20.01 -13.77
N GLY A 344 34.01 20.08 -13.47
CA GLY A 344 35.08 19.37 -14.16
C GLY A 344 35.70 18.28 -13.29
N ILE A 345 36.22 17.23 -13.91
CA ILE A 345 37.03 16.19 -13.27
C ILE A 345 38.49 16.51 -13.54
N LEU A 346 39.25 16.83 -12.49
CA LEU A 346 40.67 17.08 -12.55
C LEU A 346 41.42 15.90 -11.93
N ARG A 347 42.44 15.39 -12.63
CA ARG A 347 43.43 14.46 -12.09
C ARG A 347 44.80 15.11 -12.17
N LEU A 348 45.47 15.22 -11.03
CA LEU A 348 46.81 15.80 -10.99
C LEU A 348 47.84 14.80 -11.49
N ALA A 349 48.91 15.30 -12.12
CA ALA A 349 50.05 14.49 -12.50
C ALA A 349 50.75 13.91 -11.25
N ALA A 350 51.40 12.76 -11.40
CA ALA A 350 52.16 12.14 -10.33
C ALA A 350 53.24 13.09 -9.78
N GLY A 351 53.25 13.33 -8.47
CA GLY A 351 54.19 14.22 -7.79
C GLY A 351 53.78 15.70 -7.75
N ALA A 352 52.65 16.08 -8.35
CA ALA A 352 52.09 17.42 -8.19
C ALA A 352 51.57 17.61 -6.74
N ALA A 353 51.77 18.80 -6.17
CA ALA A 353 51.30 19.08 -4.82
C ALA A 353 49.75 19.00 -4.77
N PRO A 354 49.17 18.46 -3.68
CA PRO A 354 47.73 18.29 -3.56
C PRO A 354 47.00 19.64 -3.57
N LEU A 355 45.70 19.59 -3.90
CA LEU A 355 44.79 20.72 -3.76
C LEU A 355 43.81 20.42 -2.62
N GLU A 356 43.29 21.46 -1.98
CA GLU A 356 42.29 21.35 -0.93
C GLU A 356 40.93 21.89 -1.40
N PRO A 357 39.81 21.42 -0.83
CA PRO A 357 38.51 22.02 -1.09
C PRO A 357 38.50 23.51 -0.75
N GLY A 358 38.11 24.35 -1.70
CA GLY A 358 38.15 25.81 -1.60
C GLY A 358 39.26 26.46 -2.42
N ASP A 359 40.26 25.70 -2.87
CA ASP A 359 41.32 26.23 -3.72
C ASP A 359 40.74 26.72 -5.05
N GLU A 360 41.08 27.95 -5.42
CA GLU A 360 40.87 28.46 -6.77
C GLU A 360 41.83 27.74 -7.73
N VAL A 361 41.44 27.53 -8.97
CA VAL A 361 42.28 26.91 -10.01
C VAL A 361 41.86 27.44 -11.38
N THR A 362 42.83 27.54 -12.29
CA THR A 362 42.54 27.76 -13.71
C THR A 362 42.76 26.43 -14.43
N VAL A 363 41.74 25.97 -15.14
CA VAL A 363 41.76 24.68 -15.83
C VAL A 363 41.39 24.82 -17.30
N ARG A 364 41.94 23.96 -18.15
CA ARG A 364 41.51 23.80 -19.54
C ARG A 364 40.55 22.62 -19.61
N ILE A 365 39.40 22.82 -20.23
CA ILE A 365 38.45 21.73 -20.44
C ILE A 365 38.92 20.90 -21.64
N THR A 366 39.22 19.61 -21.41
CA THR A 366 39.73 18.70 -22.46
C THR A 366 38.75 17.61 -22.82
N GLY A 367 37.89 17.22 -21.88
CA GLY A 367 36.82 16.24 -22.11
C GLY A 367 35.52 16.86 -22.64
N THR A 368 34.59 15.98 -23.00
CA THR A 368 33.19 16.33 -23.29
C THR A 368 32.27 15.68 -22.26
N GLY A 369 31.04 16.19 -22.12
CA GLY A 369 30.03 15.57 -21.25
C GLY A 369 29.47 16.51 -20.18
N GLY A 370 28.70 15.94 -19.24
CA GLY A 370 28.09 16.71 -18.14
C GLY A 370 29.06 17.08 -17.02
N VAL A 371 30.13 16.31 -16.90
CA VAL A 371 31.26 16.57 -16.01
C VAL A 371 32.53 16.27 -16.81
N PRO A 372 33.00 17.18 -17.69
CA PRO A 372 34.14 16.91 -18.56
C PRO A 372 35.45 16.76 -17.78
N GLU A 373 36.40 16.04 -18.36
CA GLU A 373 37.78 16.07 -17.88
C GLU A 373 38.41 17.45 -18.11
N VAL A 374 39.21 17.88 -17.14
CA VAL A 374 39.90 19.16 -17.17
C VAL A 374 41.36 18.98 -16.77
N GLU A 375 42.23 19.78 -17.37
CA GLU A 375 43.66 19.84 -17.08
C GLU A 375 44.00 21.11 -16.31
N LEU A 376 44.83 21.01 -15.29
CA LEU A 376 45.30 22.16 -14.54
C LEU A 376 46.20 23.03 -15.42
N VAL A 377 45.86 24.31 -15.58
CA VAL A 377 46.65 25.31 -16.32
C VAL A 377 47.49 26.13 -15.35
N SER A 378 46.86 26.66 -14.29
CA SER A 378 47.56 27.39 -13.24
C SER A 378 46.86 27.22 -11.90
N ARG A 379 47.63 27.44 -10.84
CA ARG A 379 47.15 27.55 -9.46
C ARG A 379 47.12 29.03 -9.09
N PRO A 380 46.30 29.46 -8.12
CA PRO A 380 46.49 30.72 -7.45
C PRO A 380 47.93 30.73 -6.94
N GLU A 381 48.69 31.72 -7.35
CA GLU A 381 50.00 31.98 -6.75
C GLU A 381 49.74 32.33 -5.28
N GLY A 382 49.99 31.36 -4.40
CA GLY A 382 50.13 31.62 -2.97
C GLY A 382 51.58 32.04 -2.70
N GLU A 383 51.71 33.20 -2.06
CA GLU A 383 52.93 33.84 -1.54
C GLU A 383 54.00 32.93 -0.96
#